data_AF-A0A2C6DQG9-F1
#
_entry.id   AF-A0A2C6DQG9-F1
#
_cell.length_a   1.000
_cell.length_b   1.000
_cell.length_c   1.000
_cell.angle_alpha   90.00
_cell.angle_beta   90.00
_cell.angle_gamma   90.00
#
_symmetry.space_group_name_H-M   'P 1'
#
loop_
_entity.id
_entity.type
_entity.pdbx_description
1 polymer ?
#
loop_
_entity_poly.entity_id
_entity_poly.type
_entity_poly.pdbx_seq_one_letter_code
_entity_poly.pdbx_strand_id
1 'polypeptide(L)'
;MNIFLPKSLSIVCTTLLLTACSGIRDQSEKSYAYRAEHSVAWNIINASGMDLYSDALVSQSQSKMFSRTDYDFVFPTVGNDKLNEATLSLTPLLQHRATGMSVEDWQSNGILAWIPTELATTPQAASLVLSDKIEAAVLATLNESKRKFRVSKGAGYNNWLGKYVFQTNASRFLVVKFADKDAGCELPKDDYFDPARKNSPTCTFYTSFHDAEKIVRTPDLIGSNATGKSYFIRHDGLNGSFLSPVFRNSADHSDAENERMNYAFIQQVSSHLPAWVILYLSPHEHEGLPAVAFQQGKVHFFFREK
;
A
#
# COMPACT_ATOMS: atom_id res chain seq x y z
N MET A 1 -46.08 28.23 9.79
CA MET A 1 -44.89 28.55 10.61
C MET A 1 -43.76 27.67 10.10
N ASN A 2 -43.00 28.17 9.13
CA ASN A 2 -41.94 27.39 8.48
C ASN A 2 -40.68 27.50 9.34
N ILE A 3 -40.33 26.41 10.03
CA ILE A 3 -39.10 26.30 10.79
C ILE A 3 -37.97 26.16 9.76
N PHE A 4 -37.40 27.28 9.35
CA PHE A 4 -36.14 27.30 8.61
C PHE A 4 -35.04 26.86 9.57
N LEU A 5 -34.63 25.60 9.46
CA LEU A 5 -33.38 25.15 10.04
C LEU A 5 -32.25 26.04 9.47
N PRO A 6 -31.37 26.61 10.31
CA PRO A 6 -30.26 27.42 9.82
C PRO A 6 -29.41 26.58 8.87
N LYS A 7 -28.95 27.16 7.75
CA LYS A 7 -28.19 26.47 6.69
C LYS A 7 -27.00 25.66 7.23
N SER A 8 -26.40 26.09 8.34
CA SER A 8 -25.36 25.37 9.06
C SER A 8 -25.83 24.03 9.64
N LEU A 9 -27.04 23.94 10.19
CA LEU A 9 -27.60 22.68 10.70
C LEU A 9 -27.92 21.69 9.58
N SER A 10 -28.39 22.18 8.43
CA SER A 10 -28.62 21.31 7.26
C SER A 10 -27.31 20.75 6.71
N ILE A 11 -26.22 21.55 6.68
CA ILE A 11 -24.89 21.09 6.25
C ILE A 11 -24.30 20.07 7.24
N VAL A 12 -24.43 20.32 8.54
CA VAL A 12 -23.97 19.40 9.59
C VAL A 12 -24.77 18.10 9.57
N CYS A 13 -26.09 18.15 9.42
CA CYS A 13 -26.91 16.94 9.25
C CYS A 13 -26.63 16.20 7.94
N THR A 14 -26.38 16.89 6.82
CA THR A 14 -26.02 16.19 5.57
C THR A 14 -24.64 15.57 5.62
N THR A 15 -23.66 16.22 6.25
CA THR A 15 -22.33 15.59 6.50
C THR A 15 -22.44 14.41 7.46
N LEU A 16 -23.22 14.52 8.54
CA LEU A 16 -23.49 13.41 9.46
C LEU A 16 -24.22 12.23 8.79
N LEU A 17 -25.21 12.50 7.93
CA LEU A 17 -25.94 11.47 7.18
C LEU A 17 -25.06 10.81 6.12
N LEU A 18 -24.15 11.55 5.47
CA LEU A 18 -23.16 10.99 4.56
C LEU A 18 -22.11 10.13 5.28
N THR A 19 -21.73 10.49 6.52
CA THR A 19 -20.86 9.65 7.36
C THR A 19 -21.57 8.41 7.92
N ALA A 20 -22.89 8.48 8.18
CA ALA A 20 -23.65 7.37 8.73
C ALA A 20 -23.93 6.25 7.70
N CYS A 21 -24.01 6.59 6.41
CA CYS A 21 -24.11 5.62 5.31
C CYS A 21 -22.76 5.07 4.84
N SER A 22 -21.65 5.66 5.24
CA SER A 22 -20.28 5.19 4.99
C SER A 22 -19.69 4.53 6.23
N GLY A 23 -20.53 3.82 6.99
CA GLY A 23 -20.08 2.97 8.08
C GLY A 23 -19.12 1.92 7.52
N ILE A 24 -17.82 2.18 7.66
CA ILE A 24 -16.74 1.24 7.38
C ILE A 24 -17.10 -0.04 8.11
N ARG A 25 -17.48 -1.07 7.35
CA ARG A 25 -17.76 -2.38 7.94
C ARG A 25 -16.43 -2.94 8.38
N ASP A 26 -16.13 -2.75 9.65
CA ASP A 26 -14.99 -3.39 10.27
C ASP A 26 -15.23 -4.91 10.35
N GLN A 27 -14.73 -5.64 9.34
CA GLN A 27 -14.86 -7.09 9.22
C GLN A 27 -13.65 -7.83 9.79
N SER A 28 -12.67 -7.14 10.40
CA SER A 28 -11.43 -7.81 10.80
C SER A 28 -11.58 -8.66 12.09
N GLU A 29 -12.77 -8.72 12.69
CA GLU A 29 -13.13 -9.71 13.73
C GLU A 29 -13.72 -11.01 13.14
N LYS A 30 -14.05 -11.01 11.85
CA LYS A 30 -14.57 -12.19 11.15
C LYS A 30 -13.50 -13.27 11.17
N SER A 31 -13.89 -14.49 11.55
CA SER A 31 -12.99 -15.64 11.42
C SER A 31 -12.68 -15.84 9.94
N TYR A 32 -11.42 -15.60 9.56
CA TYR A 32 -10.95 -15.87 8.23
C TYR A 32 -10.57 -17.35 8.09
N ALA A 33 -10.96 -17.95 6.96
CA ALA A 33 -10.57 -19.29 6.55
C ALA A 33 -9.97 -19.22 5.15
N TYR A 34 -8.82 -19.86 4.96
CA TYR A 34 -8.15 -19.91 3.67
C TYR A 34 -9.01 -20.60 2.61
N ARG A 35 -9.13 -19.95 1.46
CA ARG A 35 -9.88 -20.46 0.30
C ARG A 35 -8.91 -20.83 -0.81
N ALA A 36 -8.74 -22.13 -1.04
CA ALA A 36 -7.78 -22.66 -1.99
C ALA A 36 -8.13 -22.35 -3.45
N GLU A 37 -9.39 -22.06 -3.74
CA GLU A 37 -9.89 -21.63 -5.04
C GLU A 37 -9.52 -20.18 -5.40
N HIS A 38 -8.96 -19.44 -4.43
CA HIS A 38 -8.59 -18.03 -4.56
C HIS A 38 -7.08 -17.83 -4.47
N SER A 39 -6.59 -16.74 -5.07
CA SER A 39 -5.17 -16.39 -4.98
C SER A 39 -4.71 -16.11 -3.55
N VAL A 40 -3.40 -16.19 -3.30
CA VAL A 40 -2.81 -15.74 -2.02
C VAL A 40 -3.10 -14.25 -1.79
N ALA A 41 -3.00 -13.43 -2.83
CA ALA A 41 -3.29 -11.99 -2.74
C ALA A 41 -4.73 -11.76 -2.29
N TRP A 42 -5.70 -12.42 -2.92
CA TRP A 42 -7.10 -12.35 -2.52
C TRP A 42 -7.32 -12.78 -1.07
N ASN A 43 -6.67 -13.86 -0.65
CA ASN A 43 -6.76 -14.40 0.69
C ASN A 43 -6.18 -13.45 1.76
N ILE A 44 -5.03 -12.81 1.50
CA ILE A 44 -4.45 -11.75 2.35
C ILE A 44 -5.44 -10.59 2.51
N ILE A 45 -5.94 -10.11 1.36
CA ILE A 45 -6.85 -8.99 1.26
C ILE A 45 -8.17 -9.29 1.96
N ASN A 46 -8.79 -10.44 1.75
CA ASN A 46 -10.00 -10.84 2.45
C ASN A 46 -9.78 -10.91 3.98
N ALA A 47 -8.65 -11.48 4.42
CA ALA A 47 -8.30 -11.54 5.83
C ALA A 47 -8.13 -10.15 6.49
N SER A 48 -7.85 -9.11 5.71
CA SER A 48 -7.81 -7.72 6.18
C SER A 48 -9.19 -7.06 6.36
N GLY A 49 -10.27 -7.76 5.98
CA GLY A 49 -11.64 -7.25 6.02
C GLY A 49 -12.14 -6.65 4.70
N MET A 50 -11.38 -6.80 3.61
CA MET A 50 -11.70 -6.29 2.29
C MET A 50 -12.43 -7.30 1.41
N ASP A 51 -13.69 -7.58 1.73
CA ASP A 51 -14.44 -8.62 1.02
C ASP A 51 -14.71 -8.30 -0.47
N LEU A 52 -14.41 -7.08 -0.95
CA LEU A 52 -14.79 -6.64 -2.29
C LEU A 52 -13.80 -6.98 -3.40
N TYR A 53 -12.51 -7.23 -3.14
CA TYR A 53 -11.56 -7.53 -4.22
C TYR A 53 -11.85 -8.91 -4.83
N SER A 54 -11.69 -9.09 -6.15
CA SER A 54 -11.89 -10.40 -6.80
C SER A 54 -10.59 -10.91 -7.37
N ASP A 55 -10.63 -12.11 -7.91
CA ASP A 55 -9.58 -12.69 -8.72
C ASP A 55 -9.92 -12.57 -10.22
N ALA A 56 -8.91 -12.32 -11.04
CA ALA A 56 -9.02 -12.36 -12.48
C ALA A 56 -9.16 -13.81 -12.94
N LEU A 57 -10.05 -14.06 -13.90
CA LEU A 57 -10.26 -15.40 -14.45
C LEU A 57 -9.22 -15.68 -15.54
N VAL A 58 -8.29 -16.59 -15.26
CA VAL A 58 -7.17 -16.90 -16.16
C VAL A 58 -7.25 -18.35 -16.67
N SER A 59 -6.60 -18.63 -17.80
CA SER A 59 -6.45 -20.01 -18.30
C SER A 59 -5.53 -20.82 -17.39
N GLN A 60 -5.53 -22.15 -17.53
CA GLN A 60 -4.61 -23.01 -16.80
C GLN A 60 -3.13 -22.68 -17.05
N SER A 61 -2.75 -22.31 -18.28
CA SER A 61 -1.37 -21.92 -18.61
C SER A 61 -0.97 -20.61 -17.92
N GLN A 62 -1.89 -19.65 -17.89
CA GLN A 62 -1.71 -18.38 -17.18
C GLN A 62 -1.68 -18.57 -15.66
N SER A 63 -2.54 -19.45 -15.12
CA SER A 63 -2.54 -19.85 -13.71
C SER A 63 -1.16 -20.34 -13.28
N LYS A 64 -0.58 -21.32 -14.01
CA LYS A 64 0.78 -21.81 -13.75
C LYS A 64 1.84 -20.72 -13.78
N MET A 65 1.71 -19.75 -14.69
CA MET A 65 2.62 -18.62 -14.79
C MET A 65 2.49 -17.71 -13.56
N PHE A 66 1.29 -17.20 -13.29
CA PHE A 66 1.00 -16.23 -12.24
C PHE A 66 1.02 -16.79 -10.82
N SER A 67 0.99 -18.12 -10.65
CA SER A 67 1.25 -18.79 -9.36
C SER A 67 2.71 -18.70 -8.90
N ARG A 68 3.65 -18.36 -9.79
CA ARG A 68 5.01 -18.04 -9.38
C ARG A 68 5.01 -16.83 -8.46
N THR A 69 5.96 -16.79 -7.53
CA THR A 69 6.08 -15.67 -6.58
C THR A 69 7.47 -15.05 -6.61
N ASP A 70 8.39 -15.66 -7.35
CA ASP A 70 9.80 -15.31 -7.52
C ASP A 70 10.03 -14.35 -8.70
N TYR A 71 9.00 -13.58 -9.05
CA TYR A 71 9.09 -12.59 -10.11
C TYR A 71 10.22 -11.59 -9.83
N ASP A 72 10.93 -11.14 -10.85
CA ASP A 72 11.96 -10.12 -10.75
C ASP A 72 11.56 -8.91 -11.62
N PHE A 73 10.95 -7.91 -10.97
CA PHE A 73 10.57 -6.67 -11.65
C PHE A 73 11.72 -5.68 -11.80
N VAL A 74 12.95 -6.03 -11.40
CA VAL A 74 14.09 -5.14 -11.56
C VAL A 74 14.20 -4.74 -13.03
N PHE A 75 14.21 -3.44 -13.26
CA PHE A 75 14.29 -2.87 -14.61
C PHE A 75 15.51 -3.44 -15.34
N PRO A 76 15.40 -3.81 -16.62
CA PRO A 76 16.45 -4.52 -17.33
C PRO A 76 17.78 -3.77 -17.24
N THR A 77 18.75 -4.40 -16.57
CA THR A 77 20.16 -4.09 -16.77
C THR A 77 20.52 -4.65 -18.14
N VAL A 78 21.04 -3.79 -19.02
CA VAL A 78 21.47 -4.16 -20.38
C VAL A 78 22.40 -5.38 -20.27
N GLY A 79 21.99 -6.52 -20.88
CA GLY A 79 22.83 -7.71 -21.02
C GLY A 79 22.54 -8.91 -20.11
N ASN A 80 21.35 -9.02 -19.48
CA ASN A 80 20.99 -10.23 -18.73
C ASN A 80 20.10 -11.18 -19.57
N ASP A 81 20.55 -12.42 -19.76
CA ASP A 81 19.84 -13.49 -20.51
C ASP A 81 18.58 -14.03 -19.78
N LYS A 82 18.20 -13.43 -18.65
CA LYS A 82 16.99 -13.78 -17.92
C LYS A 82 15.74 -13.26 -18.63
N LEU A 83 14.63 -13.99 -18.49
CA LEU A 83 13.31 -13.52 -18.92
C LEU A 83 13.06 -12.14 -18.27
N ASN A 84 12.85 -11.11 -19.10
CA ASN A 84 12.63 -9.75 -18.60
C ASN A 84 11.20 -9.61 -18.07
N GLU A 85 11.00 -10.01 -16.81
CA GLU A 85 9.71 -9.95 -16.15
C GLU A 85 9.24 -8.51 -15.90
N ALA A 86 10.15 -7.53 -15.92
CA ALA A 86 9.81 -6.11 -15.98
C ALA A 86 9.06 -5.72 -17.27
N THR A 87 9.06 -6.54 -18.33
CA THR A 87 8.26 -6.31 -19.55
C THR A 87 7.09 -7.27 -19.72
N LEU A 88 6.85 -8.14 -18.73
CA LEU A 88 5.74 -9.09 -18.77
C LEU A 88 4.40 -8.35 -18.92
N SER A 89 3.60 -8.77 -19.91
CA SER A 89 2.21 -8.29 -20.02
C SER A 89 1.38 -8.85 -18.86
N LEU A 90 0.86 -7.95 -18.03
CA LEU A 90 -0.02 -8.26 -16.91
C LEU A 90 -1.50 -7.98 -17.23
N THR A 91 -1.81 -7.63 -18.48
CA THR A 91 -3.17 -7.35 -18.96
C THR A 91 -4.19 -8.45 -18.62
N PRO A 92 -3.86 -9.75 -18.68
CA PRO A 92 -4.81 -10.80 -18.29
C PRO A 92 -5.26 -10.78 -16.82
N LEU A 93 -4.53 -10.07 -15.97
CA LEU A 93 -4.81 -9.93 -14.53
C LEU A 93 -5.64 -8.68 -14.22
N LEU A 94 -5.89 -7.81 -15.21
CA LEU A 94 -6.70 -6.62 -15.02
C LEU A 94 -8.14 -7.00 -14.70
N GLN A 95 -8.68 -6.36 -13.67
CA GLN A 95 -10.06 -6.53 -13.24
C GLN A 95 -10.76 -5.19 -13.39
N HIS A 96 -11.15 -4.85 -14.62
CA HIS A 96 -11.90 -3.63 -14.91
C HIS A 96 -13.15 -3.58 -14.02
N ARG A 97 -13.09 -2.74 -12.99
CA ARG A 97 -14.14 -2.60 -11.99
C ARG A 97 -14.63 -1.17 -11.99
N ALA A 98 -15.95 -1.02 -11.94
CA ALA A 98 -16.56 0.29 -11.76
C ALA A 98 -16.11 0.82 -10.38
N THR A 99 -15.22 1.82 -10.41
CA THR A 99 -14.77 2.57 -9.25
C THR A 99 -15.96 3.28 -8.63
N GLY A 100 -16.34 2.91 -7.41
CA GLY A 100 -17.35 3.63 -6.64
C GLY A 100 -16.80 4.91 -6.01
N MET A 101 -17.61 5.52 -5.14
CA MET A 101 -17.16 6.50 -4.13
C MET A 101 -17.14 5.87 -2.72
N SER A 102 -17.03 4.54 -2.65
CA SER A 102 -17.07 3.80 -1.41
C SER A 102 -15.72 3.87 -0.68
N VAL A 103 -15.74 3.75 0.64
CA VAL A 103 -14.50 3.80 1.47
C VAL A 103 -13.64 2.56 1.23
N GLU A 104 -14.24 1.54 0.63
CA GLU A 104 -13.70 0.25 0.26
C GLU A 104 -13.17 0.23 -1.19
N ASP A 105 -13.03 1.39 -1.84
CA ASP A 105 -12.38 1.50 -3.14
C ASP A 105 -10.85 1.55 -2.94
N TRP A 106 -10.19 0.38 -3.01
CA TRP A 106 -8.74 0.17 -2.87
C TRP A 106 -7.93 0.72 -4.06
N GLN A 107 -8.19 1.99 -4.37
CA GLN A 107 -7.61 2.78 -5.44
C GLN A 107 -6.27 3.40 -5.03
N SER A 108 -5.90 3.32 -3.76
CA SER A 108 -4.61 3.79 -3.24
C SER A 108 -3.69 2.65 -2.85
N ASN A 109 -2.38 2.92 -2.89
CA ASN A 109 -1.38 2.00 -2.35
C ASN A 109 -1.40 2.03 -0.82
N GLY A 110 -1.00 0.92 -0.21
CA GLY A 110 -1.24 0.65 1.20
C GLY A 110 -0.25 -0.28 1.87
N ILE A 111 -0.36 -0.31 3.19
CA ILE A 111 0.32 -1.26 4.08
C ILE A 111 -0.73 -2.05 4.86
N LEU A 112 -0.63 -3.37 4.81
CA LEU A 112 -1.33 -4.25 5.72
C LEU A 112 -0.32 -4.86 6.67
N ALA A 113 -0.55 -4.78 7.98
CA ALA A 113 0.37 -5.35 8.94
C ALA A 113 -0.35 -6.07 10.09
N TRP A 114 0.03 -7.32 10.32
CA TRP A 114 -0.39 -8.13 11.46
C TRP A 114 0.74 -8.22 12.48
N ILE A 115 1.07 -7.11 13.13
CA ILE A 115 2.19 -7.01 14.07
C ILE A 115 1.97 -7.99 15.26
N PRO A 116 2.81 -9.01 15.45
CA PRO A 116 2.62 -9.98 16.52
C PRO A 116 2.58 -9.33 17.90
N THR A 117 1.62 -9.72 18.75
CA THR A 117 1.45 -9.11 20.09
C THR A 117 2.62 -9.35 21.04
N GLU A 118 3.49 -10.30 20.77
CA GLU A 118 4.73 -10.52 21.51
C GLU A 118 5.80 -9.44 21.25
N LEU A 119 5.68 -8.67 20.16
CA LEU A 119 6.64 -7.60 19.83
C LEU A 119 6.32 -6.27 20.52
N ALA A 120 5.12 -6.12 21.10
CA ALA A 120 4.69 -4.88 21.70
C ALA A 120 3.57 -5.10 22.72
N THR A 121 3.56 -4.32 23.80
CA THR A 121 2.53 -4.41 24.84
C THR A 121 1.37 -3.45 24.64
N THR A 122 1.49 -2.49 23.72
CA THR A 122 0.46 -1.48 23.41
C THR A 122 0.37 -1.25 21.89
N PRO A 123 -0.78 -0.74 21.39
CA PRO A 123 -0.90 -0.35 19.98
C PRO A 123 0.15 0.66 19.52
N GLN A 124 0.49 1.64 20.38
CA GLN A 124 1.51 2.64 20.09
C GLN A 124 2.89 2.00 19.91
N ALA A 125 3.24 1.06 20.79
CA ALA A 125 4.49 0.31 20.69
C ALA A 125 4.52 -0.57 19.43
N ALA A 126 3.39 -1.21 19.08
CA ALA A 126 3.29 -2.01 17.86
C ALA A 126 3.50 -1.16 16.60
N SER A 127 2.91 0.03 16.56
CA SER A 127 3.07 0.96 15.44
C SER A 127 4.48 1.56 15.37
N LEU A 128 5.19 1.72 16.50
CA LEU A 128 6.62 2.03 16.50
C LEU A 128 7.45 0.88 15.91
N VAL A 129 7.16 -0.37 16.31
CA VAL A 129 7.82 -1.56 15.73
C VAL A 129 7.63 -1.60 14.22
N LEU A 130 6.42 -1.39 13.71
CA LEU A 130 6.17 -1.31 12.27
C LEU A 130 6.94 -0.16 11.62
N SER A 131 6.90 1.04 12.20
CA SER A 131 7.60 2.22 11.68
C SER A 131 9.10 1.97 11.53
N ASP A 132 9.73 1.38 12.54
CA ASP A 132 11.17 1.11 12.54
C ASP A 132 11.53 0.00 11.54
N LYS A 133 10.65 -1.01 11.35
CA LYS A 133 10.84 -2.05 10.32
C LYS A 133 10.74 -1.50 8.90
N ILE A 134 9.78 -0.62 8.64
CA ILE A 134 9.64 0.03 7.32
C ILE A 134 10.85 0.91 7.03
N GLU A 135 11.25 1.76 7.99
CA GLU A 135 12.44 2.60 7.82
C GLU A 135 13.67 1.75 7.53
N ALA A 136 13.96 0.74 8.36
CA ALA A 136 15.10 -0.14 8.16
C ALA A 136 15.09 -0.81 6.77
N ALA A 137 13.93 -1.28 6.31
CA ALA A 137 13.78 -1.91 4.99
C ALA A 137 14.03 -0.95 3.82
N VAL A 138 13.51 0.29 3.91
CA VAL A 138 13.75 1.32 2.90
C VAL A 138 15.22 1.73 2.88
N LEU A 139 15.84 1.91 4.05
CA LEU A 139 17.25 2.27 4.16
C LEU A 139 18.16 1.16 3.64
N ALA A 140 17.86 -0.11 3.94
CA ALA A 140 18.58 -1.26 3.38
C ALA A 140 18.54 -1.23 1.83
N THR A 141 17.35 -1.08 1.26
CA THR A 141 17.14 -0.98 -0.20
C THR A 141 17.95 0.15 -0.83
N LEU A 142 17.93 1.34 -0.21
CA LEU A 142 18.66 2.51 -0.72
C LEU A 142 20.18 2.36 -0.56
N ASN A 143 20.65 1.74 0.52
CA ASN A 143 22.07 1.46 0.74
C ASN A 143 22.61 0.43 -0.26
N GLU A 144 21.88 -0.66 -0.51
CA GLU A 144 22.24 -1.69 -1.49
C GLU A 144 22.35 -1.10 -2.90
N SER A 145 21.42 -0.21 -3.26
CA SER A 145 21.44 0.52 -4.53
C SER A 145 22.37 1.75 -4.53
N LYS A 146 23.11 2.01 -3.45
CA LYS A 146 24.06 3.13 -3.30
C LYS A 146 23.44 4.51 -3.57
N ARG A 147 22.15 4.67 -3.30
CA ARG A 147 21.41 5.92 -3.49
C ARG A 147 21.64 6.85 -2.30
N LYS A 148 21.80 8.15 -2.58
CA LYS A 148 21.85 9.18 -1.53
C LYS A 148 20.43 9.53 -1.10
N PHE A 149 20.20 9.68 0.20
CA PHE A 149 18.85 9.92 0.73
C PHE A 149 18.82 10.88 1.92
N ARG A 150 17.62 11.41 2.20
CA ARG A 150 17.25 12.16 3.41
C ARG A 150 16.00 11.53 4.00
N VAL A 151 16.01 11.35 5.31
CA VAL A 151 14.92 10.73 6.07
C VAL A 151 14.24 11.78 6.94
N SER A 152 12.92 11.72 7.00
CA SER A 152 12.10 12.40 7.98
C SER A 152 11.02 11.44 8.46
N LYS A 153 10.93 11.21 9.78
CA LYS A 153 9.89 10.37 10.39
C LYS A 153 9.36 11.03 11.64
N GLY A 154 8.11 10.73 12.00
CA GLY A 154 7.52 11.23 13.23
C GLY A 154 6.04 10.93 13.38
N ALA A 155 5.45 11.48 14.42
CA ALA A 155 4.00 11.54 14.60
C ALA A 155 3.51 12.92 14.14
N GLY A 156 2.44 12.98 13.36
CA GLY A 156 1.87 14.25 12.90
C GLY A 156 0.65 14.12 12.00
N TYR A 157 0.05 15.26 11.72
CA TYR A 157 -1.04 15.42 10.75
C TYR A 157 -0.41 15.82 9.41
N ASN A 158 -0.06 14.86 8.57
CA ASN A 158 0.71 15.14 7.34
C ASN A 158 -0.16 15.33 6.08
N ASN A 159 -1.49 15.34 6.23
CA ASN A 159 -2.41 15.68 5.14
C ASN A 159 -2.87 17.14 5.28
N TRP A 160 -2.57 17.97 4.27
CA TRP A 160 -2.95 19.39 4.16
C TRP A 160 -4.45 19.66 4.44
N LEU A 161 -5.32 18.69 4.15
CA LEU A 161 -6.77 18.73 4.42
C LEU A 161 -7.20 18.00 5.71
N GLY A 162 -6.42 17.01 6.16
CA GLY A 162 -6.73 16.19 7.35
C GLY A 162 -6.54 16.94 8.67
N LYS A 163 -5.72 18.00 8.68
CA LYS A 163 -5.44 18.83 9.85
C LYS A 163 -6.68 19.56 10.41
N TYR A 164 -7.75 19.71 9.62
CA TYR A 164 -8.86 20.60 9.97
C TYR A 164 -10.20 19.92 10.29
N VAL A 165 -10.43 18.64 9.94
CA VAL A 165 -11.82 18.15 9.99
C VAL A 165 -12.04 16.70 10.45
N PHE A 166 -11.11 15.73 10.27
CA PHE A 166 -11.50 14.30 10.44
C PHE A 166 -10.50 13.32 11.08
N GLN A 167 -9.33 13.74 11.58
CA GLN A 167 -8.37 12.80 12.18
C GLN A 167 -8.46 12.82 13.71
N THR A 168 -8.86 11.70 14.31
CA THR A 168 -9.02 11.55 15.77
C THR A 168 -7.69 11.33 16.49
N ASN A 169 -6.66 10.78 15.82
CA ASN A 169 -5.32 10.54 16.39
C ASN A 169 -4.20 10.89 15.38
N ALA A 170 -3.03 11.30 15.88
CA ALA A 170 -1.88 11.62 15.03
C ALA A 170 -1.38 10.38 14.26
N SER A 171 -1.24 10.48 12.93
CA SER A 171 -0.65 9.42 12.11
C SER A 171 0.87 9.34 12.35
N ARG A 172 1.44 8.15 12.22
CA ARG A 172 2.88 7.97 12.04
C ARG A 172 3.19 8.12 10.57
N PHE A 173 4.24 8.85 10.26
CA PHE A 173 4.69 9.03 8.88
C PHE A 173 6.18 8.73 8.75
N LEU A 174 6.55 8.27 7.56
CA LEU A 174 7.92 8.17 7.10
C LEU A 174 8.00 8.78 5.69
N VAL A 175 8.94 9.70 5.52
CA VAL A 175 9.30 10.32 4.24
C VAL A 175 10.79 10.04 4.02
N VAL A 176 11.12 9.32 2.95
CA VAL A 176 12.50 9.14 2.49
C VAL A 176 12.61 9.69 1.08
N LYS A 177 13.27 10.83 0.94
CA LYS A 177 13.61 11.41 -0.37
C LYS A 177 14.98 10.90 -0.79
N PHE A 178 15.13 10.49 -2.05
CA PHE A 178 16.40 9.96 -2.52
C PHE A 178 16.73 10.42 -3.93
N ALA A 179 18.02 10.42 -4.25
CA ALA A 179 18.48 10.66 -5.61
C ALA A 179 18.50 9.35 -6.39
N ASP A 180 18.09 9.43 -7.66
CA ASP A 180 18.12 8.32 -8.60
C ASP A 180 18.47 8.87 -9.98
N LYS A 181 19.57 8.40 -10.55
CA LYS A 181 20.09 8.92 -11.82
C LYS A 181 19.19 8.51 -12.98
N ASP A 182 18.67 7.28 -12.95
CA ASP A 182 17.90 6.70 -14.06
C ASP A 182 16.49 7.29 -14.10
N ALA A 183 15.94 7.68 -12.95
CA ALA A 183 14.68 8.43 -12.86
C ALA A 183 14.84 9.96 -13.03
N GLY A 184 16.08 10.47 -13.11
CA GLY A 184 16.37 11.92 -13.14
C GLY A 184 16.09 12.65 -11.81
N CYS A 185 15.98 11.92 -10.71
CA CYS A 185 15.69 12.46 -9.39
C CYS A 185 16.94 13.01 -8.71
N GLU A 186 16.89 14.27 -8.32
CA GLU A 186 17.90 14.88 -7.46
C GLU A 186 17.42 14.99 -6.01
N LEU A 187 18.36 14.89 -5.08
CA LEU A 187 18.07 15.12 -3.67
C LEU A 187 17.80 16.63 -3.45
N PRO A 188 16.64 17.04 -2.91
CA PRO A 188 16.35 18.44 -2.67
C PRO A 188 17.41 19.08 -1.79
N LYS A 189 17.90 20.25 -2.20
CA LYS A 189 18.87 21.03 -1.42
C LYS A 189 18.18 21.73 -0.24
N ASP A 190 16.96 22.19 -0.47
CA ASP A 190 16.14 22.95 0.47
C ASP A 190 15.03 22.11 1.08
N ASP A 191 14.65 22.42 2.33
CA ASP A 191 13.57 21.74 3.05
C ASP A 191 12.18 22.30 2.68
N TYR A 192 12.13 23.44 1.98
CA TYR A 192 10.90 24.12 1.59
C TYR A 192 10.37 23.66 0.23
N PHE A 193 9.05 23.65 0.06
CA PHE A 193 8.42 23.35 -1.22
C PHE A 193 8.61 24.52 -2.20
N ASP A 194 9.33 24.28 -3.29
CA ASP A 194 9.48 25.23 -4.39
C ASP A 194 8.40 24.97 -5.45
N PRO A 195 7.40 25.86 -5.64
CA PRO A 195 6.37 25.69 -6.66
C PRO A 195 6.94 25.54 -8.08
N ALA A 196 8.11 26.13 -8.36
CA ALA A 196 8.77 26.01 -9.65
C ALA A 196 9.26 24.58 -9.95
N ARG A 197 9.38 23.73 -8.92
CA ARG A 197 9.81 22.33 -9.03
C ARG A 197 8.66 21.34 -8.95
N LYS A 198 7.41 21.80 -9.01
CA LYS A 198 6.22 20.93 -8.92
C LYS A 198 6.22 19.79 -9.96
N ASN A 199 6.79 20.04 -11.14
CA ASN A 199 6.86 19.08 -12.24
C ASN A 199 8.23 18.43 -12.40
N SER A 200 9.18 18.70 -11.48
CA SER A 200 10.48 18.04 -11.52
C SER A 200 10.33 16.56 -11.15
N PRO A 201 11.20 15.68 -11.68
CA PRO A 201 11.30 14.30 -11.22
C PRO A 201 11.48 14.24 -9.71
N THR A 202 10.67 13.43 -9.04
CA THR A 202 10.74 13.23 -7.59
C THR A 202 10.74 11.75 -7.25
N CYS A 203 11.69 11.37 -6.42
CA CYS A 203 11.83 10.02 -5.87
C CYS A 203 11.65 10.10 -4.36
N THR A 204 10.49 9.64 -3.89
CA THR A 204 10.12 9.72 -2.48
C THR A 204 9.35 8.48 -2.06
N PHE A 205 9.90 7.73 -1.11
CA PHE A 205 9.10 6.78 -0.36
C PHE A 205 8.34 7.54 0.73
N TYR A 206 7.02 7.61 0.62
CA TYR A 206 6.17 8.17 1.67
C TYR A 206 5.11 7.18 2.10
N THR A 207 5.00 6.99 3.41
CA THR A 207 3.91 6.25 4.01
C THR A 207 3.38 6.95 5.26
N SER A 208 2.10 6.74 5.54
CA SER A 208 1.48 7.09 6.80
C SER A 208 0.52 6.01 7.28
N PHE A 209 0.41 5.81 8.59
CA PHE A 209 -0.56 4.88 9.19
C PHE A 209 -0.87 5.31 10.63
N HIS A 210 -2.03 4.90 11.14
CA HIS A 210 -2.44 5.17 12.52
C HIS A 210 -2.02 4.05 13.47
N ASP A 211 -2.17 4.28 14.77
CA ASP A 211 -1.99 3.20 15.74
C ASP A 211 -3.07 2.12 15.55
N ALA A 212 -2.74 0.87 15.82
CA ALA A 212 -3.70 -0.23 15.68
C ALA A 212 -4.93 0.00 16.58
N GLU A 213 -6.12 -0.05 15.99
CA GLU A 213 -7.36 0.17 16.76
C GLU A 213 -7.70 -1.03 17.65
N LYS A 214 -7.23 -2.22 17.27
CA LYS A 214 -7.55 -3.48 17.95
C LYS A 214 -6.55 -4.59 17.66
N ILE A 215 -6.72 -5.67 18.41
CA ILE A 215 -6.00 -6.93 18.29
C ILE A 215 -6.91 -7.93 17.56
N VAL A 216 -6.41 -8.55 16.50
CA VAL A 216 -7.13 -9.54 15.68
C VAL A 216 -6.42 -10.89 15.74
N ARG A 217 -7.09 -11.95 15.28
CA ARG A 217 -6.44 -13.23 15.04
C ARG A 217 -5.50 -13.11 13.83
N THR A 218 -4.31 -13.67 13.96
CA THR A 218 -3.34 -13.71 12.86
C THR A 218 -3.74 -14.77 11.84
N PRO A 219 -3.92 -14.42 10.56
CA PRO A 219 -4.26 -15.41 9.54
C PRO A 219 -3.13 -16.42 9.36
N ASP A 220 -3.46 -17.70 9.22
CA ASP A 220 -2.46 -18.78 9.13
C ASP A 220 -1.48 -18.56 7.96
N LEU A 221 -1.93 -17.93 6.86
CA LEU A 221 -1.11 -17.60 5.69
C LEU A 221 -0.05 -16.52 5.95
N ILE A 222 -0.24 -15.67 6.96
CA ILE A 222 0.72 -14.62 7.34
C ILE A 222 1.87 -15.24 8.16
N GLY A 223 1.59 -16.36 8.83
CA GLY A 223 2.55 -17.14 9.59
C GLY A 223 2.17 -17.31 11.05
N SER A 224 2.81 -18.28 11.70
CA SER A 224 2.63 -18.54 13.12
C SER A 224 3.25 -17.43 13.97
N ASN A 225 2.49 -16.91 14.92
CA ASN A 225 3.01 -16.13 16.03
C ASN A 225 2.66 -16.82 17.35
N ALA A 226 3.38 -16.48 18.42
CA ALA A 226 3.31 -17.23 19.67
C ALA A 226 1.92 -17.19 20.33
N THR A 227 1.17 -16.12 20.10
CA THR A 227 -0.13 -15.87 20.75
C THR A 227 -1.34 -16.16 19.85
N GLY A 228 -1.15 -16.37 18.55
CA GLY A 228 -2.23 -16.40 17.56
C GLY A 228 -2.86 -15.03 17.26
N LYS A 229 -2.31 -13.94 17.80
CA LYS A 229 -2.92 -12.60 17.79
C LYS A 229 -1.94 -11.51 17.35
N SER A 230 -2.47 -10.50 16.66
CA SER A 230 -1.69 -9.38 16.14
C SER A 230 -2.40 -8.04 16.34
N TYR A 231 -1.63 -6.98 16.56
CA TYR A 231 -2.09 -5.62 16.32
C TYR A 231 -2.22 -5.41 14.82
N PHE A 232 -3.40 -4.99 14.37
CA PHE A 232 -3.70 -4.89 12.95
C PHE A 232 -3.66 -3.46 12.44
N ILE A 233 -2.85 -3.22 11.42
CA ILE A 233 -2.85 -1.99 10.62
C ILE A 233 -3.55 -2.29 9.30
N ARG A 234 -4.71 -1.68 9.12
CA ARG A 234 -5.52 -1.75 7.90
C ARG A 234 -5.11 -0.68 6.89
N HIS A 235 -5.49 -0.83 5.63
CA HIS A 235 -5.27 0.20 4.60
C HIS A 235 -6.52 1.03 4.27
N ASP A 236 -7.72 0.49 4.45
CA ASP A 236 -8.97 1.22 4.23
C ASP A 236 -9.41 2.03 5.45
N GLY A 237 -10.39 2.90 5.23
CA GLY A 237 -11.04 3.68 6.28
C GLY A 237 -10.31 4.95 6.69
N LEU A 238 -10.93 5.69 7.62
CA LEU A 238 -10.42 7.00 8.08
C LEU A 238 -9.05 6.91 8.78
N ASN A 239 -8.72 5.75 9.35
CA ASN A 239 -7.44 5.45 10.00
C ASN A 239 -6.58 4.46 9.19
N GLY A 240 -6.88 4.30 7.90
CA GLY A 240 -6.16 3.44 6.98
C GLY A 240 -4.71 3.87 6.77
N SER A 241 -3.86 2.92 6.42
CA SER A 241 -2.50 3.19 5.95
C SER A 241 -2.50 3.73 4.53
N PHE A 242 -1.48 4.49 4.19
CA PHE A 242 -1.26 5.05 2.87
C PHE A 242 0.20 4.86 2.47
N LEU A 243 0.41 4.60 1.18
CA LEU A 243 1.70 4.58 0.53
C LEU A 243 1.60 5.44 -0.73
N SER A 244 2.54 6.35 -0.97
CA SER A 244 2.59 7.07 -2.23
C SER A 244 3.32 6.27 -3.31
N PRO A 245 3.01 6.49 -4.61
CA PRO A 245 3.96 6.22 -5.68
C PRO A 245 5.34 6.77 -5.33
N VAL A 246 6.38 5.97 -5.57
CA VAL A 246 7.77 6.27 -5.21
C VAL A 246 8.40 7.18 -6.25
N PHE A 247 8.20 6.85 -7.52
CA PHE A 247 8.68 7.61 -8.68
C PHE A 247 7.52 8.43 -9.24
N ARG A 248 7.74 9.74 -9.39
CA ARG A 248 6.78 10.67 -10.00
C ARG A 248 7.49 11.63 -10.94
N ASN A 249 6.89 11.88 -12.09
CA ASN A 249 7.42 12.76 -13.14
C ASN A 249 8.85 12.38 -13.55
N SER A 250 9.21 11.08 -13.54
CA SER A 250 10.58 10.67 -13.90
C SER A 250 10.88 11.12 -15.33
N ALA A 251 12.07 11.67 -15.53
CA ALA A 251 12.48 12.14 -16.85
C ALA A 251 12.59 10.96 -17.81
N ASP A 252 12.10 11.12 -19.04
CA ASP A 252 12.24 10.14 -20.13
C ASP A 252 11.55 8.77 -19.93
N HIS A 253 10.69 8.63 -18.91
CA HIS A 253 9.88 7.42 -18.67
C HIS A 253 8.39 7.69 -18.88
N SER A 254 7.70 6.76 -19.53
CA SER A 254 6.24 6.73 -19.62
C SER A 254 5.59 6.43 -18.26
N ASP A 255 4.30 6.73 -18.13
CA ASP A 255 3.54 6.42 -16.90
C ASP A 255 3.60 4.93 -16.56
N ALA A 256 3.51 4.04 -17.56
CA ALA A 256 3.64 2.60 -17.35
C ALA A 256 5.04 2.17 -16.88
N GLU A 257 6.10 2.82 -17.36
CA GLU A 257 7.47 2.57 -16.89
C GLU A 257 7.65 3.04 -15.46
N ASN A 258 7.12 4.23 -15.11
CA ASN A 258 7.13 4.74 -13.74
C ASN A 258 6.45 3.79 -12.76
N GLU A 259 5.29 3.22 -13.13
CA GLU A 259 4.61 2.26 -12.27
C GLU A 259 5.35 0.92 -12.16
N ARG A 260 6.04 0.48 -13.21
CA ARG A 260 6.93 -0.69 -13.12
C ARG A 260 8.15 -0.43 -12.24
N MET A 261 8.71 0.78 -12.28
CA MET A 261 9.75 1.19 -11.34
C MET A 261 9.24 1.20 -9.89
N ASN A 262 7.98 1.62 -9.66
CA ASN A 262 7.33 1.50 -8.36
C ASN A 262 7.27 0.04 -7.91
N TYR A 263 6.85 -0.90 -8.79
CA TYR A 263 6.78 -2.32 -8.45
C TYR A 263 8.15 -2.86 -8.04
N ALA A 264 9.18 -2.57 -8.84
CA ALA A 264 10.55 -3.00 -8.57
C ALA A 264 11.07 -2.51 -7.21
N PHE A 265 10.87 -1.22 -6.92
CA PHE A 265 11.35 -0.64 -5.67
C PHE A 265 10.58 -1.17 -4.46
N ILE A 266 9.25 -1.25 -4.56
CA ILE A 266 8.40 -1.77 -3.47
C ILE A 266 8.66 -3.26 -3.23
N GLN A 267 8.92 -4.03 -4.28
CA GLN A 267 9.36 -5.41 -4.15
C GLN A 267 10.67 -5.52 -3.37
N GLN A 268 11.69 -4.71 -3.71
CA GLN A 268 12.97 -4.69 -2.99
C GLN A 268 12.79 -4.30 -1.53
N VAL A 269 12.01 -3.25 -1.24
CA VAL A 269 11.67 -2.87 0.15
C VAL A 269 11.00 -4.04 0.87
N SER A 270 10.05 -4.72 0.22
CA SER A 270 9.34 -5.85 0.82
C SER A 270 10.26 -7.03 1.17
N SER A 271 11.39 -7.21 0.46
CA SER A 271 12.34 -8.29 0.74
C SER A 271 13.03 -8.16 2.10
N HIS A 272 13.12 -6.92 2.60
CA HIS A 272 13.68 -6.58 3.90
C HIS A 272 12.63 -6.51 5.02
N LEU A 273 11.35 -6.67 4.67
CA LEU A 273 10.24 -6.64 5.62
C LEU A 273 9.94 -8.04 6.18
N PRO A 274 9.44 -8.13 7.42
CA PRO A 274 8.98 -9.39 7.97
C PRO A 274 7.68 -9.86 7.29
N ALA A 275 7.41 -11.17 7.34
CA ALA A 275 6.26 -11.81 6.70
C ALA A 275 4.90 -11.19 7.09
N TRP A 276 4.81 -10.60 8.28
CA TRP A 276 3.59 -9.96 8.77
C TRP A 276 3.33 -8.56 8.21
N VAL A 277 4.16 -8.05 7.30
CA VAL A 277 3.93 -6.79 6.56
C VAL A 277 3.72 -7.09 5.08
N ILE A 278 2.63 -6.57 4.54
CA ILE A 278 2.28 -6.65 3.12
C ILE A 278 2.22 -5.23 2.56
N LEU A 279 2.90 -5.01 1.43
CA LEU A 279 2.77 -3.78 0.67
C LEU A 279 1.80 -4.03 -0.49
N TYR A 280 0.71 -3.28 -0.53
CA TYR A 280 -0.31 -3.37 -1.57
C TYR A 280 -0.15 -2.19 -2.52
N LEU A 281 -0.09 -2.46 -3.83
CA LEU A 281 -0.21 -1.45 -4.86
C LEU A 281 -1.54 -1.61 -5.60
N SER A 282 -2.25 -0.50 -5.77
CA SER A 282 -3.53 -0.43 -6.46
C SER A 282 -3.35 -0.63 -7.98
N PRO A 283 -4.43 -0.98 -8.72
CA PRO A 283 -4.33 -1.20 -10.15
C PRO A 283 -4.15 0.13 -10.91
N HIS A 284 -3.36 0.08 -11.97
CA HIS A 284 -3.15 1.13 -12.96
C HIS A 284 -3.62 0.61 -14.32
N GLU A 285 -4.95 0.59 -14.50
CA GLU A 285 -5.58 -0.13 -15.62
C GLU A 285 -5.24 0.47 -16.99
N HIS A 286 -5.07 1.80 -17.07
CA HIS A 286 -4.68 2.49 -18.30
C HIS A 286 -3.25 2.13 -18.73
N GLU A 287 -2.39 1.84 -17.75
CA GLU A 287 -1.00 1.44 -17.92
C GLU A 287 -0.85 -0.10 -18.06
N GLY A 288 -1.96 -0.84 -17.96
CA GLY A 288 -1.99 -2.29 -18.11
C GLY A 288 -1.43 -3.05 -16.91
N LEU A 289 -1.43 -2.45 -15.72
CA LEU A 289 -0.87 -3.01 -14.49
C LEU A 289 -1.98 -3.34 -13.47
N PRO A 290 -2.09 -4.60 -13.01
CA PRO A 290 -3.12 -5.03 -12.06
C PRO A 290 -2.73 -4.64 -10.63
N ALA A 291 -3.64 -4.75 -9.66
CA ALA A 291 -3.19 -4.69 -8.27
C ALA A 291 -2.24 -5.83 -7.94
N VAL A 292 -1.37 -5.59 -6.97
CA VAL A 292 -0.35 -6.55 -6.55
C VAL A 292 -0.09 -6.41 -5.05
N ALA A 293 0.12 -7.56 -4.40
CA ALA A 293 0.56 -7.62 -3.02
C ALA A 293 2.00 -8.15 -2.96
N PHE A 294 2.85 -7.45 -2.21
CA PHE A 294 4.24 -7.82 -2.00
C PHE A 294 4.45 -8.27 -0.55
N GLN A 295 5.12 -9.42 -0.39
CA GLN A 295 5.43 -10.01 0.92
C GLN A 295 6.82 -10.65 0.86
N GLN A 296 7.78 -10.17 1.66
CA GLN A 296 9.15 -10.73 1.69
C GLN A 296 9.81 -10.84 0.32
N GLY A 297 9.64 -9.83 -0.54
CA GLY A 297 10.19 -9.81 -1.90
C GLY A 297 9.39 -10.63 -2.90
N LYS A 298 8.36 -11.37 -2.44
CA LYS A 298 7.49 -12.16 -3.30
C LYS A 298 6.36 -11.32 -3.87
N VAL A 299 5.95 -11.67 -5.07
CA VAL A 299 4.87 -11.03 -5.81
C VAL A 299 3.64 -11.93 -5.77
N HIS A 300 2.50 -11.37 -5.37
CA HIS A 300 1.22 -12.07 -5.33
C HIS A 300 0.19 -11.32 -6.17
N PHE A 301 -0.29 -11.96 -7.23
CA PHE A 301 -1.34 -11.45 -8.10
C PHE A 301 -2.73 -11.95 -7.70
N PHE A 302 -3.75 -11.22 -8.14
CA PHE A 302 -5.16 -11.55 -7.92
C PHE A 302 -5.72 -12.32 -9.12
N PHE A 303 -5.69 -13.65 -9.07
CA PHE A 303 -6.21 -14.53 -10.12
C PHE A 303 -6.77 -15.86 -9.59
N ARG A 304 -7.62 -16.48 -10.40
CA ARG A 304 -8.09 -17.85 -10.21
C ARG A 304 -8.28 -18.51 -11.57
N GLU A 305 -8.07 -19.82 -11.61
CA GLU A 305 -8.26 -20.61 -12.82
C GLU A 305 -9.75 -20.67 -13.18
N LYS A 306 -10.05 -20.60 -14.48
CA LYS A 306 -11.41 -20.73 -15.04
C LYS A 306 -12.01 -22.11 -14.85
#